data_AF-A0AAW5LS17-F1
#
_entry.id   AF-A0AAW5LS17-F1
#
_cell.length_a   1.000
_cell.length_b   1.000
_cell.length_c   1.000
_cell.angle_alpha   90.00
_cell.angle_beta   90.00
_cell.angle_gamma   90.00
#
_symmetry.space_group_name_H-M   'P 1'
#
loop_
_entity.id
_entity.type
_entity.pdbx_description
1 polymer ?
#
loop_
_entity_poly.entity_id
_entity_poly.type
_entity_poly.pdbx_seq_one_letter_code
_entity_poly.pdbx_strand_id
1 'polypeptide(L)'
;MFHYLKKCRSEFFIYSLVSVVYALILAATGFVYARVSESALSGNQQVFLISSLIAVGFFICDIYFDYLPRYLKFKLVNRIHF
;
A
#
# COMPACT_ATOMS: atom_id res chain seq x y z
N MET A 1 -25.78 -16.42 10.00
CA MET A 1 -24.38 -16.33 9.52
C MET A 1 -24.27 -15.92 8.04
N PHE A 2 -24.89 -16.65 7.08
CA PHE A 2 -24.85 -16.29 5.65
C PHE A 2 -25.52 -14.95 5.27
N HIS A 3 -26.54 -14.51 6.02
CA HIS A 3 -27.27 -13.26 5.72
C HIS A 3 -26.46 -11.99 6.03
N TYR A 4 -25.52 -12.04 6.98
CA TYR A 4 -24.61 -10.93 7.31
C TYR A 4 -23.45 -10.82 6.32
N LEU A 5 -22.90 -11.95 5.85
CA LEU A 5 -21.92 -12.00 4.77
C LEU A 5 -22.45 -11.38 3.46
N LYS A 6 -23.76 -11.55 3.17
CA LYS A 6 -24.40 -10.95 2.00
C LYS A 6 -24.53 -9.42 2.11
N LYS A 7 -24.67 -8.89 3.33
CA LYS A 7 -24.78 -7.44 3.62
C LYS A 7 -23.42 -6.73 3.63
N CYS A 8 -22.35 -7.41 4.07
CA CYS A 8 -20.97 -6.92 4.06
C CYS A 8 -20.18 -7.30 2.79
N ARG A 9 -20.80 -7.93 1.78
CA ARG A 9 -20.14 -8.36 0.53
C ARG A 9 -19.43 -7.21 -0.19
N SER A 10 -20.04 -6.02 -0.20
CA SER A 10 -19.45 -4.82 -0.81
C SER A 10 -18.20 -4.35 -0.05
N GLU A 11 -18.25 -4.34 1.29
CA GLU A 11 -17.12 -3.94 2.13
C GLU A 11 -15.95 -4.94 2.04
N PHE A 12 -16.25 -6.24 1.91
CA PHE A 12 -15.24 -7.27 1.66
C PHE A 12 -14.58 -7.11 0.28
N PHE A 13 -15.36 -6.76 -0.74
CA PHE A 13 -14.82 -6.48 -2.08
C PHE A 13 -13.91 -5.25 -2.08
N ILE A 14 -14.31 -4.18 -1.39
CA ILE A 14 -13.48 -2.98 -1.20
C ILE A 14 -12.19 -3.33 -0.45
N TYR A 15 -12.27 -4.09 0.64
CA TYR A 15 -11.09 -4.56 1.37
C TYR A 15 -10.15 -5.38 0.48
N SER A 16 -10.68 -6.32 -0.30
CA SER A 16 -9.90 -7.14 -1.22
C SER A 16 -9.23 -6.30 -2.30
N LEU A 17 -9.95 -5.34 -2.88
CA LEU A 17 -9.42 -4.45 -3.91
C LEU A 17 -8.30 -3.55 -3.36
N VAL A 18 -8.51 -2.95 -2.19
CA VAL A 18 -7.48 -2.15 -1.51
C VAL A 18 -6.25 -2.99 -1.15
N SER A 19 -6.45 -4.23 -0.70
CA SER A 19 -5.34 -5.14 -0.37
C SER A 19 -4.52 -5.53 -1.61
N VAL A 20 -5.17 -5.75 -2.76
CA VAL A 20 -4.46 -6.02 -4.02
C VAL A 20 -3.66 -4.79 -4.47
N VAL A 21 -4.24 -3.59 -4.37
CA VAL A 21 -3.53 -2.35 -4.68
C VAL A 21 -2.32 -2.18 -3.77
N TYR A 22 -2.46 -2.43 -2.47
CA TYR A 22 -1.33 -2.38 -1.53
C TYR A 22 -0.24 -3.40 -1.88
N ALA A 23 -0.60 -4.64 -2.24
CA ALA A 23 0.38 -5.64 -2.67
C ALA A 23 1.17 -5.22 -3.91
N LEU A 24 0.53 -4.50 -4.86
CA LEU A 24 1.21 -3.93 -6.04
C LEU A 24 2.16 -2.79 -5.67
N ILE A 25 1.75 -1.91 -4.74
CA ILE A 25 2.60 -0.83 -4.21
C ILE A 25 3.82 -1.43 -3.50
N LEU A 26 3.60 -2.45 -2.67
CA LEU A 26 4.67 -3.14 -1.97
C LEU A 26 5.69 -3.75 -2.94
N ALA A 27 5.22 -4.40 -4.03
CA ALA A 27 6.09 -4.91 -5.09
C ALA A 27 6.86 -3.78 -5.82
N ALA A 28 6.22 -2.63 -6.04
CA ALA A 28 6.86 -1.47 -6.66
C ALA A 28 7.96 -0.83 -5.77
N THR A 29 7.91 -1.03 -4.45
CA THR A 29 8.99 -0.60 -3.53
C THR A 29 10.34 -1.18 -3.92
N GLY A 30 10.39 -2.43 -4.39
CA GLY A 30 11.62 -3.06 -4.87
C GLY A 30 12.22 -2.35 -6.09
N PHE A 31 11.36 -1.86 -6.99
CA PHE A 31 11.80 -1.06 -8.15
C PHE A 31 12.34 0.30 -7.72
N VAL A 32 11.67 0.97 -6.77
CA VAL A 32 12.14 2.26 -6.24
C VAL A 32 13.53 2.11 -5.61
N TYR A 33 13.75 1.05 -4.83
CA TYR A 33 15.05 0.76 -4.22
C TYR A 33 16.15 0.51 -5.26
N ALA A 34 15.84 -0.25 -6.32
CA ALA A 34 16.77 -0.50 -7.42
C ALA A 34 17.16 0.82 -8.11
N ARG A 35 16.19 1.70 -8.38
CA ARG A 35 16.44 2.99 -9.03
C ARG A 35 17.28 3.95 -8.17
N VAL A 36 17.05 3.99 -6.85
CA VAL A 36 17.87 4.78 -5.94
C VAL A 36 19.29 4.23 -5.88
N SER A 37 19.45 2.91 -5.85
CA SER A 37 20.76 2.25 -5.86
C SER A 37 21.54 2.51 -7.14
N GLU A 38 20.89 2.40 -8.31
CA GLU A 38 21.49 2.75 -9.60
C GLU A 38 21.91 4.22 -9.65
N SER A 39 21.07 5.12 -9.14
CA SER A 39 21.37 6.56 -9.09
C SER A 39 22.56 6.86 -8.19
N ALA A 40 22.69 6.15 -7.06
CA ALA A 40 23.82 6.25 -6.15
C ALA A 40 25.13 5.78 -6.80
N LEU A 41 25.08 4.67 -7.56
CA LEU A 41 26.23 4.12 -8.28
C LEU A 41 26.65 4.97 -9.49
N SER A 42 25.73 5.73 -10.09
CA SER A 42 25.99 6.58 -11.25
C SER A 42 26.93 7.77 -10.99
N GLY A 43 27.15 8.13 -9.72
CA GLY A 43 27.94 9.29 -9.32
C GLY A 43 27.29 10.66 -9.61
N ASN A 44 26.07 10.68 -10.18
CA ASN A 44 25.34 11.92 -10.46
C ASN A 44 24.47 12.34 -9.27
N GLN A 45 24.98 13.29 -8.48
CA GLN A 45 24.39 13.74 -7.23
C GLN A 45 22.98 14.34 -7.38
N GLN A 46 22.67 14.99 -8.52
CA GLN A 46 21.33 15.54 -8.76
C GLN A 46 20.29 14.43 -8.97
N VAL A 47 20.64 13.40 -9.74
CA VAL A 47 19.74 12.27 -10.03
C VAL A 47 19.51 11.44 -8.77
N PHE A 48 20.53 11.29 -7.91
CA PHE A 48 20.40 10.66 -6.61
C PHE A 48 19.46 11.42 -5.66
N LEU A 49 19.59 12.75 -5.58
CA LEU A 49 18.69 13.57 -4.75
C LEU A 49 17.24 13.49 -5.20
N ILE A 50 16.99 13.59 -6.52
CA ILE A 50 15.63 13.50 -7.08
C ILE A 50 15.03 12.12 -6.83
N SER A 51 15.78 11.04 -7.09
CA SER A 51 15.31 9.67 -6.85
C SER A 51 15.05 9.38 -5.37
N SER A 52 15.90 9.86 -4.46
CA SER A 52 15.64 9.78 -3.01
C SER A 52 14.40 10.54 -2.59
N LEU A 53 14.17 11.74 -3.13
CA LEU A 53 12.99 12.56 -2.78
C LEU A 53 11.70 11.87 -3.24
N ILE A 54 11.71 11.26 -4.43
CA ILE A 54 10.61 10.43 -4.94
C ILE A 54 10.41 9.20 -4.05
N ALA A 55 11.49 8.55 -3.61
CA ALA A 55 11.41 7.37 -2.74
C ALA A 55 10.78 7.72 -1.37
N VAL A 56 11.13 8.86 -0.79
CA VAL A 56 10.52 9.35 0.47
C VAL A 56 9.00 9.54 0.28
N GLY A 57 8.60 10.21 -0.80
CA GLY A 57 7.17 10.37 -1.13
C GLY A 57 6.46 9.02 -1.33
N PHE A 58 7.14 8.07 -1.98
CA PHE A 58 6.63 6.72 -2.18
C PHE A 58 6.46 5.96 -0.86
N PHE A 59 7.41 6.03 0.06
CA PHE A 59 7.32 5.39 1.37
C PHE A 59 6.19 5.97 2.24
N ILE A 60 5.95 7.27 2.18
CA ILE A 60 4.80 7.88 2.88
C ILE A 60 3.49 7.32 2.34
N CYS A 61 3.36 7.19 1.01
CA CYS A 61 2.21 6.55 0.40
C CYS A 61 2.09 5.08 0.81
N ASP A 62 3.18 4.32 0.79
CA ASP A 62 3.20 2.90 1.17
C ASP A 62 2.68 2.69 2.60
N ILE A 63 3.15 3.49 3.57
CA ILE A 63 2.67 3.45 4.96
C ILE A 63 1.16 3.77 5.03
N TYR A 64 0.71 4.75 4.27
CA TYR A 64 -0.71 5.13 4.26
C TYR A 64 -1.59 4.01 3.69
N PHE A 65 -1.11 3.35 2.63
CA PHE A 65 -1.79 2.23 1.99
C PHE A 65 -1.70 0.91 2.78
N ASP A 66 -0.74 0.74 3.71
CA ASP A 66 -0.77 -0.37 4.70
C ASP A 66 -1.85 -0.13 5.77
N TYR A 67 -2.04 1.12 6.19
CA TYR A 67 -3.00 1.46 7.24
C TYR A 67 -4.46 1.29 6.79
N LEU A 68 -4.76 1.64 5.53
CA LEU A 68 -6.10 1.59 4.96
C LEU A 68 -6.79 0.21 5.01
N PRO A 69 -6.19 -0.90 4.54
CA PRO A 69 -6.77 -2.24 4.63
C PRO A 69 -6.90 -2.71 6.08
N ARG A 70 -5.95 -2.33 6.96
CA ARG A 70 -5.99 -2.70 8.38
C ARG A 70 -7.19 -2.05 9.10
N TYR A 71 -7.46 -0.79 8.81
CA TYR A 71 -8.64 -0.07 9.28
C TYR A 71 -9.95 -0.68 8.74
N LEU A 72 -10.00 -0.98 7.43
CA LEU A 72 -11.15 -1.62 6.80
C LEU A 72 -11.44 -3.00 7.40
N LYS A 73 -10.42 -3.82 7.66
CA LYS A 73 -10.54 -5.11 8.35
C LYS A 73 -11.13 -4.94 9.75
N PHE A 74 -10.62 -3.99 10.54
CA PHE A 74 -11.12 -3.74 11.88
C PHE A 74 -12.61 -3.34 11.87
N LYS A 75 -13.00 -2.43 10.97
CA LYS A 75 -14.39 -2.01 10.79
C LYS A 75 -15.30 -3.16 10.37
N LEU A 76 -14.83 -4.03 9.47
CA LEU A 76 -15.58 -5.20 9.00
C LEU A 76 -15.81 -6.22 10.14
N VAL A 77 -14.76 -6.54 10.90
CA VAL A 77 -14.84 -7.46 12.04
C VAL A 77 -15.80 -6.94 13.11
N ASN A 78 -15.72 -5.64 13.43
CA ASN A 78 -16.58 -5.04 14.45
C ASN A 78 -18.07 -5.03 14.06
N ARG A 79 -18.38 -4.94 12.75
CA ARG A 79 -19.76 -5.03 12.22
C ARG A 79 -20.34 -6.44 12.17
N ILE A 80 -19.49 -7.48 12.19
CA ILE A 80 -19.95 -8.88 12.18
C ILE A 80 -20.24 -9.36 13.61
N HIS A 81 -19.60 -8.75 14.61
CA HIS A 81 -19.72 -9.14 16.02
C HIS A 81 -20.93 -8.49 16.74
N PHE A 82 -21.48 -7.41 16.19
CA PHE A 82 -22.68 -6.69 16.67
C PHE A 82 -23.88 -6.96 15.75
#